data_AF-A0A7V4DF76-F1
#
_entry.id   AF-A0A7V4DF76-F1
#
_cell.length_a   1.000
_cell.length_b   1.000
_cell.length_c   1.000
_cell.angle_alpha   90.00
_cell.angle_beta   90.00
_cell.angle_gamma   90.00
#
_symmetry.space_group_name_H-M   'P 1'
#
loop_
_entity.id
_entity.type
_entity.pdbx_description
1 polymer ?
#
loop_
_entity_poly.entity_id
_entity_poly.type
_entity_poly.pdbx_seq_one_letter_code
_entity_poly.pdbx_strand_id
1 'polypeptide(L)'
;MQKKTWKTPLGLLVVLLVLELLVSVAFAQFAPVAWGDFLKSLNGILGTSLSLPPGKKSADPVVRLEAVKTILQALSYDDLLSFVDTKSVVFQDVGDLGDEDRRWLFLAASLEPPLIRGDISGKVFPKRVLSAQEFTIIKETLKKYARGDIRFERRKSIHPNLELVVKKWGFSPLSQQTPGQPVGSSLGVSGEMFLLQVGAYGEKERAQRVAGWLKELGYSASVVEEGGLFKVRVGPYNKEELAAFRARLEKQGFPSYPVAMGRTGKEEALPPGPFFTLALIFDPRDAPFRLRVALAKDQVMDREKTSDIARRHGALFAVNASFFAENGDPIGLLMIDGRVLSEPQKGWYSAGFTTENHLVIGETRLECRAIGERGEVAVQGINRLNNGNEVTFYDFFFGNETPPQEGVEVIVRGGVVQEIRLDGKGKTPIPRDGFILLGRGQGAQRLRETFRPGDRMRVRMTLFSSPEQLEEWRRVRYAVSGGPLLFFEGQPGPFGDFNPDIVAKRHPRTVVGSLEDGRVLFLIVDGRRPGHSVGMTIEELVEELKTYRMRSALNLDGGGSTTFYLEGKILNLPSDLLGERKVSSVILLCP
;
A
#
# COMPACT_ATOMS: atom_id res chain seq x y z
N MET A 1 -3.91 -55.98 -80.30
CA MET A 1 -4.11 -54.78 -79.45
C MET A 1 -4.68 -55.22 -78.11
N GLN A 2 -3.87 -55.30 -77.04
CA GLN A 2 -4.37 -55.50 -75.68
C GLN A 2 -3.99 -54.28 -74.84
N LYS A 3 -4.99 -53.50 -74.43
CA LYS A 3 -4.85 -52.39 -73.48
C LYS A 3 -4.64 -52.99 -72.08
N LYS A 4 -3.43 -52.86 -71.52
CA LYS A 4 -3.18 -53.14 -70.10
C LYS A 4 -3.75 -51.99 -69.27
N THR A 5 -4.85 -52.24 -68.57
CA THR A 5 -5.39 -51.37 -67.53
C THR A 5 -4.60 -51.58 -66.24
N TRP A 6 -3.84 -50.57 -65.83
CA TRP A 6 -3.20 -50.54 -64.52
C TRP A 6 -4.27 -50.23 -63.47
N LYS A 7 -4.74 -51.24 -62.73
CA LYS A 7 -5.49 -51.02 -61.49
C LYS A 7 -4.48 -50.78 -60.38
N THR A 8 -4.33 -49.54 -59.94
CA THR A 8 -3.64 -49.22 -58.69
C THR A 8 -4.37 -49.93 -57.55
N PRO A 9 -3.69 -50.76 -56.74
CA PRO A 9 -4.34 -51.49 -55.66
C PRO A 9 -4.79 -50.48 -54.58
N LEU A 10 -6.05 -50.58 -54.15
CA LEU A 10 -6.70 -49.68 -53.21
C LEU A 10 -5.88 -49.43 -51.92
N GLY A 11 -5.12 -50.43 -51.47
CA GLY A 11 -4.21 -50.32 -50.31
C GLY A 11 -3.02 -49.38 -50.52
N LEU A 12 -2.49 -49.24 -51.73
CA LEU A 12 -1.41 -48.29 -52.03
C LEU A 12 -1.92 -46.84 -52.00
N LEU A 13 -3.17 -46.64 -52.44
CA LEU A 13 -3.83 -45.33 -52.45
C LEU A 13 -4.13 -44.85 -51.03
N VAL A 14 -4.56 -45.76 -50.14
CA VAL A 14 -4.79 -45.45 -48.71
C VAL A 14 -3.47 -45.12 -48.00
N VAL A 15 -2.39 -45.86 -48.27
CA VAL A 15 -1.07 -45.57 -47.69
C VAL A 15 -0.51 -44.23 -48.17
N LEU A 16 -0.67 -43.91 -49.46
CA LEU A 16 -0.28 -42.60 -50.01
C LEU A 16 -1.11 -41.46 -49.41
N LEU A 17 -2.43 -41.63 -49.24
CA LEU A 17 -3.30 -40.66 -48.58
C LEU A 17 -2.92 -40.44 -47.11
N VAL A 18 -2.59 -41.50 -46.37
CA VAL A 18 -2.14 -41.40 -44.98
C VAL A 18 -0.78 -40.71 -44.90
N LEU A 19 0.16 -41.02 -45.81
CA LEU A 19 1.45 -40.33 -45.91
C LEU A 19 1.29 -38.86 -46.28
N GLU A 20 0.47 -38.52 -47.28
CA GLU A 20 0.16 -37.13 -47.63
C GLU A 20 -0.50 -36.39 -46.47
N LEU A 21 -1.40 -37.04 -45.74
CA LEU A 21 -2.04 -36.46 -44.55
C LEU A 21 -1.00 -36.22 -43.44
N LEU A 22 -0.13 -37.18 -43.16
CA LEU A 22 0.94 -37.05 -42.15
C LEU A 22 1.94 -35.97 -42.53
N VAL A 23 2.32 -35.89 -43.81
CA VAL A 23 3.21 -34.86 -44.34
C VAL A 23 2.54 -33.49 -44.29
N SER A 24 1.26 -33.38 -44.67
CA SER A 24 0.49 -32.13 -44.60
C SER A 24 0.31 -31.64 -43.16
N VAL A 25 0.05 -32.54 -42.21
CA VAL A 25 -0.01 -32.24 -40.77
C VAL A 25 1.35 -31.79 -40.25
N ALA A 26 2.44 -32.43 -40.67
CA ALA A 26 3.80 -32.02 -40.32
C ALA A 26 4.13 -30.63 -40.88
N PHE A 27 3.80 -30.33 -42.14
CA PHE A 27 4.00 -28.99 -42.72
C PHE A 27 3.15 -27.91 -42.05
N ALA A 28 1.91 -28.23 -41.67
CA ALA A 28 1.03 -27.31 -40.95
C ALA A 28 1.60 -26.92 -39.56
N GLN A 29 2.36 -27.79 -38.90
CA GLN A 29 3.00 -27.49 -37.61
C GLN A 29 4.11 -26.43 -37.72
N PHE A 30 4.77 -26.34 -38.88
CA PHE A 30 5.81 -25.34 -39.16
C PHE A 30 5.27 -24.07 -39.86
N ALA A 31 3.96 -24.00 -40.12
CA ALA A 31 3.36 -22.84 -40.76
C ALA A 31 3.58 -21.57 -39.92
N PRO A 32 3.94 -20.43 -40.56
CA PRO A 32 4.15 -19.18 -39.86
C PRO A 32 2.83 -18.63 -39.32
N VAL A 33 2.85 -18.08 -38.11
CA VAL A 33 1.69 -17.40 -37.53
C VAL A 33 1.65 -15.96 -38.05
N ALA A 34 0.53 -15.56 -38.64
CA ALA A 34 0.29 -14.18 -39.08
C ALA A 34 -0.15 -13.28 -37.92
N TRP A 35 0.18 -11.98 -37.99
CA TRP A 35 -0.15 -11.00 -36.95
C TRP A 35 -1.66 -10.94 -36.62
N GLY A 36 -2.53 -11.04 -37.63
CA GLY A 36 -3.97 -11.02 -37.44
C GLY A 36 -4.46 -12.19 -36.56
N ASP A 37 -3.99 -13.39 -36.84
CA ASP A 37 -4.35 -14.60 -36.08
C ASP A 37 -3.75 -14.60 -34.68
N PHE A 38 -2.52 -14.09 -34.56
CA PHE A 38 -1.83 -13.91 -33.28
C PHE A 38 -2.62 -12.97 -32.36
N LEU A 39 -2.95 -11.75 -32.82
CA LEU A 39 -3.67 -10.76 -32.02
C LEU A 39 -5.10 -11.20 -31.72
N LYS A 40 -5.80 -11.80 -32.68
CA LYS A 40 -7.15 -12.35 -32.46
C LYS A 40 -7.14 -13.39 -31.33
N SER A 41 -6.15 -14.28 -31.33
CA SER A 41 -6.00 -15.30 -30.28
C SER A 41 -5.61 -14.67 -28.94
N LEU A 42 -4.67 -13.72 -28.94
CA LEU A 42 -4.21 -13.04 -27.73
C LEU A 42 -5.33 -12.25 -27.05
N ASN A 43 -6.05 -11.43 -27.82
CA ASN A 43 -7.22 -10.67 -27.35
C ASN A 43 -8.32 -11.60 -26.83
N GLY A 44 -8.57 -12.71 -27.52
CA GLY A 44 -9.56 -13.71 -27.09
C GLY A 44 -9.19 -14.43 -25.79
N ILE A 45 -7.90 -14.71 -25.55
CA ILE A 45 -7.44 -15.43 -24.34
C ILE A 45 -7.31 -14.48 -23.15
N LEU A 46 -6.72 -13.30 -23.35
CA LEU A 46 -6.42 -12.35 -22.27
C LEU A 46 -7.52 -11.32 -22.02
N GLY A 47 -8.56 -11.27 -22.87
CA GLY A 47 -9.61 -10.27 -22.77
C GLY A 47 -9.12 -8.84 -23.05
N THR A 48 -8.08 -8.70 -23.88
CA THR A 48 -7.47 -7.42 -24.26
C THR A 48 -8.03 -6.90 -25.58
N SER A 49 -7.67 -5.68 -25.96
CA SER A 49 -8.07 -5.05 -27.23
C SER A 49 -6.87 -4.46 -27.95
N LEU A 50 -5.85 -5.29 -28.19
CA LEU A 50 -4.62 -4.90 -28.86
C LEU A 50 -4.84 -4.73 -30.36
N SER A 51 -4.21 -3.71 -30.93
CA SER A 51 -4.15 -3.43 -32.36
C SER A 51 -2.82 -3.87 -32.97
N LEU A 52 -2.75 -3.87 -34.31
CA LEU A 52 -1.52 -4.17 -35.04
C LEU A 52 -0.41 -3.17 -34.67
N PRO A 53 0.83 -3.62 -34.43
CA PRO A 53 1.96 -2.72 -34.25
C PRO A 53 2.16 -1.81 -35.48
N PRO A 54 2.68 -0.59 -35.29
CA PRO A 54 2.96 0.33 -36.39
C PRO A 54 3.80 -0.33 -37.49
N GLY A 55 3.35 -0.21 -38.75
CA GLY A 55 4.05 -0.74 -39.92
C GLY A 55 3.85 -2.25 -40.20
N LYS A 56 3.11 -2.98 -39.35
CA LYS A 56 2.76 -4.39 -39.59
C LYS A 56 1.40 -4.53 -40.28
N LYS A 57 1.30 -5.47 -41.21
CA LYS A 57 0.03 -5.89 -41.83
C LYS A 57 -0.49 -7.16 -41.16
N SER A 58 -1.80 -7.37 -41.22
CA SER A 58 -2.46 -8.56 -40.65
C SER A 58 -1.87 -9.89 -41.15
N ALA A 59 -1.46 -9.93 -42.42
CA ALA A 59 -0.89 -11.12 -43.06
C ALA A 59 0.62 -11.32 -42.81
N ASP A 60 1.31 -10.33 -42.22
CA ASP A 60 2.75 -10.44 -41.99
C ASP A 60 3.04 -11.52 -40.93
N PRO A 61 4.13 -12.29 -41.06
CA PRO A 61 4.53 -13.27 -40.05
C PRO A 61 5.01 -12.60 -38.76
N VAL A 62 4.68 -13.20 -37.61
CA VAL A 62 5.14 -12.75 -36.30
C VAL A 62 6.51 -13.36 -35.97
N VAL A 63 7.48 -12.53 -35.58
CA VAL A 63 8.78 -13.00 -35.08
C VAL A 63 8.69 -13.31 -33.58
N ARG A 64 9.41 -14.33 -33.11
CA ARG A 64 9.35 -14.80 -31.71
C ARG A 64 9.58 -13.67 -30.70
N LEU A 65 10.61 -12.84 -30.87
CA LEU A 65 10.87 -11.70 -29.99
C LEU A 65 9.70 -10.70 -29.99
N GLU A 66 9.10 -10.42 -31.14
CA GLU A 66 7.94 -9.52 -31.25
C GLU A 66 6.73 -10.10 -30.52
N ALA A 67 6.50 -11.41 -30.62
CA ALA A 67 5.45 -12.11 -29.87
C ALA A 67 5.68 -11.98 -28.35
N VAL A 68 6.90 -12.19 -27.88
CA VAL A 68 7.26 -12.04 -26.46
C VAL A 68 6.97 -10.63 -25.95
N LYS A 69 7.46 -9.60 -26.65
CA LYS A 69 7.21 -8.19 -26.27
C LYS A 69 5.71 -7.89 -26.20
N THR A 70 4.97 -8.27 -27.23
CA THR A 70 3.53 -8.01 -27.32
C THR A 70 2.76 -8.71 -26.19
N ILE A 71 3.09 -9.97 -25.89
CA ILE A 71 2.45 -10.72 -24.81
C ILE A 71 2.75 -10.09 -23.44
N LEU A 72 4.01 -9.77 -23.15
CA LEU A 72 4.39 -9.21 -21.86
C LEU A 72 3.77 -7.82 -21.64
N GLN A 73 3.67 -7.00 -22.68
CA GLN A 73 2.94 -5.73 -22.65
C GLN A 73 1.43 -5.93 -22.43
N ALA A 74 0.83 -6.92 -23.09
CA ALA A 74 -0.59 -7.26 -22.91
C ALA A 74 -0.91 -7.68 -21.47
N LEU A 75 0.04 -8.34 -20.81
CA LEU A 75 -0.04 -8.73 -19.40
C LEU A 75 0.35 -7.59 -18.46
N SER A 76 0.89 -6.49 -18.99
CA SER A 76 1.50 -5.37 -18.24
C SER A 76 2.67 -5.80 -17.35
N TYR A 77 3.43 -6.83 -17.74
CA TYR A 77 4.61 -7.33 -17.01
C TYR A 77 5.91 -6.66 -17.44
N ASP A 78 5.87 -5.78 -18.44
CA ASP A 78 7.02 -5.03 -18.94
C ASP A 78 7.60 -4.03 -17.94
N ASP A 79 6.84 -3.64 -16.92
CA ASP A 79 7.33 -2.89 -15.75
C ASP A 79 8.45 -3.61 -14.99
N LEU A 80 8.54 -4.93 -15.11
CA LEU A 80 9.60 -5.74 -14.49
C LEU A 80 10.94 -5.67 -15.20
N LEU A 81 11.04 -5.12 -16.42
CA LEU A 81 12.27 -5.10 -17.21
C LEU A 81 13.43 -4.41 -16.46
N SER A 82 13.14 -3.45 -15.59
CA SER A 82 14.15 -2.75 -14.77
C SER A 82 14.76 -3.62 -13.67
N PHE A 83 14.09 -4.73 -13.29
CA PHE A 83 14.53 -5.66 -12.27
C PHE A 83 15.22 -6.92 -12.84
N VAL A 84 15.26 -7.06 -14.17
CA VAL A 84 15.89 -8.20 -14.84
C VAL A 84 17.35 -7.90 -15.16
N ASP A 85 18.25 -8.75 -14.64
CA ASP A 85 19.67 -8.74 -14.99
C ASP A 85 19.94 -9.70 -16.15
N THR A 86 20.57 -9.20 -17.21
CA THR A 86 20.93 -9.96 -18.40
C THR A 86 22.16 -10.86 -18.20
N LYS A 87 22.86 -10.73 -17.06
CA LYS A 87 24.12 -11.46 -16.80
C LYS A 87 23.94 -12.89 -16.30
N SER A 88 22.77 -13.24 -15.74
CA SER A 88 22.57 -14.51 -15.01
C SER A 88 22.10 -15.70 -15.86
N VAL A 89 21.69 -15.50 -17.11
CA VAL A 89 21.24 -16.59 -18.00
C VAL A 89 21.87 -16.39 -19.38
N VAL A 90 22.47 -17.45 -19.93
CA VAL A 90 23.18 -17.39 -21.21
C VAL A 90 22.42 -18.23 -22.23
N PHE A 91 21.35 -17.70 -22.81
CA PHE A 91 20.85 -18.28 -24.06
C PHE A 91 21.98 -18.17 -25.09
N GLN A 92 22.28 -19.26 -25.80
CA GLN A 92 23.47 -19.31 -26.65
C GLN A 92 23.37 -18.39 -27.88
N ASP A 93 22.16 -18.03 -28.29
CA ASP A 93 21.85 -17.33 -29.53
C ASP A 93 21.26 -15.92 -29.32
N VAL A 94 21.59 -15.28 -28.19
CA VAL A 94 21.17 -13.88 -27.89
C VAL A 94 22.35 -12.90 -27.83
N GLY A 95 23.56 -13.36 -28.13
CA GLY A 95 24.79 -12.55 -28.05
C GLY A 95 24.82 -11.36 -29.01
N ASP A 96 24.08 -11.42 -30.13
CA ASP A 96 23.96 -10.35 -31.12
C ASP A 96 22.77 -9.41 -30.88
N LEU A 97 21.95 -9.68 -29.85
CA LEU A 97 20.85 -8.80 -29.45
C LEU A 97 21.34 -7.65 -28.56
N GLY A 98 20.66 -6.50 -28.65
CA GLY A 98 20.85 -5.40 -27.71
C GLY A 98 20.35 -5.74 -26.30
N ASP A 99 20.82 -5.01 -25.29
CA ASP A 99 20.51 -5.29 -23.88
C ASP A 99 19.01 -5.25 -23.57
N GLU A 100 18.25 -4.36 -24.19
CA GLU A 100 16.81 -4.28 -24.02
C GLU A 100 16.11 -5.57 -24.49
N ASP A 101 16.39 -6.01 -25.71
CA ASP A 101 15.83 -7.25 -26.29
C ASP A 101 16.16 -8.48 -25.46
N ARG A 102 17.37 -8.52 -24.90
CA ARG A 102 17.78 -9.57 -23.97
C ARG A 102 16.91 -9.56 -22.71
N ARG A 103 16.65 -8.39 -22.10
CA ARG A 103 15.78 -8.29 -20.90
C ARG A 103 14.38 -8.84 -21.15
N TRP A 104 13.79 -8.58 -22.32
CA TRP A 104 12.47 -9.14 -22.68
C TRP A 104 12.48 -10.68 -22.69
N LEU A 105 13.47 -11.29 -23.30
CA LEU A 105 13.60 -12.75 -23.35
C LEU A 105 13.85 -13.34 -21.97
N PHE A 106 14.70 -12.69 -21.16
CA PHE A 106 14.98 -13.14 -19.80
C PHE A 106 13.77 -13.00 -18.89
N LEU A 107 13.01 -11.91 -19.00
CA LEU A 107 11.77 -11.76 -18.26
C LEU A 107 10.81 -12.89 -18.61
N ALA A 108 10.57 -13.12 -19.91
CA ALA A 108 9.68 -14.17 -20.40
C ALA A 108 10.07 -15.58 -19.92
N ALA A 109 11.38 -15.86 -19.84
CA ALA A 109 11.91 -17.12 -19.35
C ALA A 109 11.92 -17.24 -17.81
N SER A 110 11.89 -16.12 -17.09
CA SER A 110 11.89 -16.07 -15.61
C SER A 110 10.50 -16.14 -15.00
N LEU A 111 9.44 -16.08 -15.81
CA LEU A 111 8.07 -16.26 -15.34
C LEU A 111 7.82 -17.71 -14.90
N GLU A 112 6.86 -17.89 -14.00
CA GLU A 112 6.36 -19.18 -13.60
C GLU A 112 4.84 -19.29 -13.87
N PRO A 113 4.40 -20.25 -14.71
CA PRO A 113 5.23 -21.03 -15.65
C PRO A 113 5.93 -20.12 -16.68
N PRO A 114 7.06 -20.52 -17.29
CA PRO A 114 7.78 -19.67 -18.24
C PRO A 114 7.03 -19.52 -19.57
N LEU A 115 7.05 -18.30 -20.12
CA LEU A 115 6.40 -17.98 -21.40
C LEU A 115 7.16 -18.60 -22.58
N ILE A 116 8.49 -18.56 -22.50
CA ILE A 116 9.38 -19.19 -23.48
C ILE A 116 10.38 -20.10 -22.77
N ARG A 117 10.86 -21.13 -23.47
CA ARG A 117 11.94 -22.00 -23.03
C ARG A 117 12.99 -22.10 -24.13
N GLY A 118 14.25 -22.24 -23.73
CA GLY A 118 15.29 -22.70 -24.63
C GLY A 118 15.01 -24.12 -25.10
N ASP A 119 15.49 -24.47 -26.28
CA ASP A 119 15.55 -25.87 -26.71
C ASP A 119 16.58 -26.67 -25.88
N ILE A 120 16.76 -27.94 -26.22
CA ILE A 120 17.74 -28.82 -25.56
C ILE A 120 19.19 -28.32 -25.68
N SER A 121 19.48 -27.41 -26.62
CA SER A 121 20.79 -26.77 -26.80
C SER A 121 20.89 -25.41 -26.10
N GLY A 122 19.84 -24.97 -25.40
CA GLY A 122 19.79 -23.67 -24.73
C GLY A 122 19.58 -22.48 -25.68
N LYS A 123 19.01 -22.71 -26.87
CA LYS A 123 18.70 -21.66 -27.86
C LYS A 123 17.22 -21.27 -27.83
N VAL A 124 16.92 -19.98 -28.01
CA VAL A 124 15.54 -19.45 -28.00
C VAL A 124 15.08 -18.91 -29.35
N PHE A 125 15.97 -18.83 -30.34
CA PHE A 125 15.75 -18.41 -31.72
C PHE A 125 14.94 -17.11 -31.83
N PRO A 126 15.40 -16.01 -31.23
CA PRO A 126 14.60 -14.82 -31.02
C PRO A 126 14.14 -14.15 -32.33
N LYS A 127 14.94 -14.28 -33.40
CA LYS A 127 14.68 -13.72 -34.74
C LYS A 127 13.90 -14.66 -35.67
N ARG A 128 13.58 -15.89 -35.23
CA ARG A 128 12.82 -16.85 -36.05
C ARG A 128 11.34 -16.49 -36.05
N VAL A 129 10.68 -16.75 -37.17
CA VAL A 129 9.21 -16.67 -37.28
C VAL A 129 8.57 -17.68 -36.33
N LEU A 130 7.55 -17.23 -35.59
CA LEU A 130 6.78 -18.06 -34.68
C LEU A 130 5.98 -19.11 -35.47
N SER A 131 6.18 -20.39 -35.18
CA SER A 131 5.42 -21.46 -35.84
C SER A 131 4.07 -21.72 -35.16
N ALA A 132 3.13 -22.31 -35.90
CA ALA A 132 1.81 -22.69 -35.38
C ALA A 132 1.91 -23.67 -34.18
N GLN A 133 2.87 -24.59 -34.20
CA GLN A 133 3.11 -25.51 -33.08
C GLN A 133 3.59 -24.77 -31.83
N GLU A 134 4.56 -23.87 -31.97
CA GLU A 134 5.07 -23.05 -30.86
C GLU A 134 3.98 -22.17 -30.29
N PHE A 135 3.19 -21.54 -31.15
CA PHE A 135 2.09 -20.69 -30.70
C PHE A 135 1.00 -21.49 -29.99
N THR A 136 0.80 -22.76 -30.34
CA THR A 136 -0.12 -23.65 -29.61
C THR A 136 0.35 -23.85 -28.17
N ILE A 137 1.66 -24.06 -27.94
CA ILE A 137 2.23 -24.17 -26.59
C ILE A 137 2.08 -22.85 -25.83
N ILE A 138 2.39 -21.72 -26.48
CA ILE A 138 2.23 -20.39 -25.89
C ILE A 138 0.78 -20.14 -25.48
N LYS A 139 -0.21 -20.51 -26.32
CA LYS A 139 -1.64 -20.36 -25.99
C LYS A 139 -2.04 -21.12 -24.73
N GLU A 140 -1.50 -22.31 -24.49
CA GLU A 140 -1.77 -23.06 -23.24
C GLU A 140 -1.16 -22.35 -22.01
N THR A 141 0.03 -21.77 -22.14
CA THR A 141 0.59 -20.91 -21.09
C THR A 141 -0.25 -19.65 -20.87
N LEU A 142 -0.69 -18.98 -21.95
CA LEU A 142 -1.54 -17.78 -21.87
C LEU A 142 -2.89 -18.08 -21.19
N LYS A 143 -3.48 -19.25 -21.41
CA LYS A 143 -4.71 -19.67 -20.70
C LYS A 143 -4.49 -19.80 -19.19
N LYS A 144 -3.31 -20.27 -18.76
CA LYS A 144 -2.95 -20.29 -17.33
C LYS A 144 -2.82 -18.86 -16.80
N TYR A 145 -2.08 -18.02 -17.51
CA TYR A 145 -1.93 -16.61 -17.14
C TYR A 145 -3.26 -15.87 -17.08
N ALA A 146 -4.19 -16.13 -18.01
CA ALA A 146 -5.53 -15.55 -18.02
C ALA A 146 -6.36 -15.86 -16.76
N ARG A 147 -6.04 -16.95 -16.04
CA ARG A 147 -6.66 -17.32 -14.75
C ARG A 147 -5.91 -16.77 -13.54
N GLY A 148 -4.86 -15.98 -13.76
CA GLY A 148 -3.97 -15.47 -12.72
C GLY A 148 -2.80 -16.38 -12.36
N ASP A 149 -2.62 -17.52 -13.05
CA ASP A 149 -1.51 -18.45 -12.81
C ASP A 149 -0.22 -17.95 -13.48
N ILE A 150 0.24 -16.76 -13.10
CA ILE A 150 1.48 -16.13 -13.55
C ILE A 150 2.22 -15.54 -12.35
N ARG A 151 3.51 -15.83 -12.24
CA ARG A 151 4.36 -15.36 -11.14
C ARG A 151 5.73 -14.95 -11.64
N PHE A 152 6.29 -13.95 -10.97
CA PHE A 152 7.67 -13.52 -11.07
C PHE A 152 8.16 -13.28 -9.64
N GLU A 153 9.30 -13.87 -9.29
CA GLU A 153 10.04 -13.56 -8.07
C GLU A 153 11.52 -13.44 -8.41
N ARG A 154 12.16 -12.40 -7.89
CA ARG A 154 13.60 -12.25 -7.97
C ARG A 154 14.16 -11.76 -6.65
N ARG A 155 15.23 -12.40 -6.22
CA ARG A 155 16.06 -11.98 -5.08
C ARG A 155 17.40 -11.50 -5.58
N LYS A 156 17.84 -10.34 -5.13
CA LYS A 156 19.11 -9.73 -5.49
C LYS A 156 19.82 -9.25 -4.23
N SER A 157 20.99 -9.82 -3.94
CA SER A 157 21.91 -9.22 -2.97
C SER A 157 22.47 -7.92 -3.56
N ILE A 158 22.18 -6.80 -2.91
CA ILE A 158 22.72 -5.48 -3.27
C ILE A 158 23.91 -5.10 -2.38
N HIS A 159 23.98 -5.67 -1.18
CA HIS A 159 25.08 -5.60 -0.23
C HIS A 159 25.07 -6.91 0.59
N PRO A 160 26.17 -7.35 1.22
CA PRO A 160 26.15 -8.52 2.12
C PRO A 160 25.05 -8.50 3.19
N ASN A 161 24.69 -7.31 3.68
CA ASN A 161 23.61 -7.09 4.65
C ASN A 161 22.24 -6.77 4.03
N LEU A 162 22.11 -6.66 2.71
CA LEU A 162 20.89 -6.19 2.05
C LEU A 162 20.50 -7.08 0.87
N GLU A 163 19.30 -7.64 0.95
CA GLU A 163 18.65 -8.37 -0.13
C GLU A 163 17.39 -7.61 -0.58
N LEU A 164 17.31 -7.31 -1.88
CA LEU A 164 16.11 -6.81 -2.52
C LEU A 164 15.31 -7.99 -3.09
N VAL A 165 14.05 -8.10 -2.70
CA VAL A 165 13.09 -9.06 -3.24
C VAL A 165 12.04 -8.32 -4.05
N VAL A 166 11.81 -8.76 -5.28
CA VAL A 166 10.79 -8.21 -6.19
C VAL A 166 9.84 -9.34 -6.54
N LYS A 167 8.55 -9.15 -6.32
CA LYS A 167 7.53 -10.11 -6.72
C LYS A 167 6.42 -9.45 -7.52
N LYS A 168 5.92 -10.19 -8.51
CA LYS A 168 4.69 -9.84 -9.22
C LYS A 168 3.91 -11.10 -9.58
N TRP A 169 2.63 -11.13 -9.28
CA TRP A 169 1.80 -12.29 -9.62
C TRP A 169 0.35 -11.94 -9.87
N GLY A 170 -0.34 -12.87 -10.53
CA GLY A 170 -1.72 -12.68 -10.90
C GLY A 170 -1.86 -11.86 -12.17
N PHE A 171 -3.04 -11.94 -12.76
CA PHE A 171 -3.45 -11.17 -13.92
C PHE A 171 -4.96 -11.13 -13.89
N SER A 172 -5.54 -10.01 -14.32
CA SER A 172 -6.94 -9.97 -14.68
C SER A 172 -7.10 -9.01 -15.85
N PRO A 173 -8.09 -9.24 -16.74
CA PRO A 173 -8.40 -8.28 -17.79
C PRO A 173 -8.71 -6.92 -17.19
N LEU A 174 -8.23 -5.83 -17.81
CA LEU A 174 -8.50 -4.47 -17.34
C LEU A 174 -10.00 -4.18 -17.22
N SER A 175 -10.84 -4.79 -18.06
CA SER A 175 -12.30 -4.70 -17.99
C SER A 175 -12.92 -5.30 -16.72
N GLN A 176 -12.19 -6.18 -16.03
CA GLN A 176 -12.59 -6.81 -14.77
C GLN A 176 -11.87 -6.19 -13.56
N GLN A 177 -10.95 -5.26 -13.79
CA GLN A 177 -10.20 -4.56 -12.74
C GLN A 177 -10.75 -3.14 -12.57
N THR A 178 -11.60 -2.94 -11.57
CA THR A 178 -11.98 -1.58 -11.20
C THR A 178 -10.79 -0.91 -10.50
N PRO A 179 -10.25 0.24 -10.97
CA PRO A 179 -9.32 1.04 -10.19
C PRO A 179 -9.99 1.35 -8.85
N GLY A 180 -9.34 0.94 -7.76
CA GLY A 180 -9.96 0.59 -6.47
C GLY A 180 -11.23 1.37 -6.17
N GLN A 181 -12.39 0.70 -6.13
CA GLN A 181 -13.72 1.30 -6.03
C GLN A 181 -13.73 2.73 -5.45
N PRO A 182 -14.07 3.71 -6.29
CA PRO A 182 -14.98 4.76 -5.90
C PRO A 182 -16.25 4.65 -6.78
N VAL A 183 -17.35 5.14 -6.22
CA VAL A 183 -18.68 5.16 -6.84
C VAL A 183 -18.66 5.72 -8.28
N GLY A 184 -19.27 4.97 -9.20
CA GLY A 184 -20.06 5.55 -10.30
C GLY A 184 -19.50 5.51 -11.73
N SER A 185 -20.40 5.09 -12.63
CA SER A 185 -20.38 5.11 -14.11
C SER A 185 -19.58 3.96 -14.76
N SER A 186 -20.18 3.10 -15.59
CA SER A 186 -21.17 3.37 -16.64
C SER A 186 -22.16 2.22 -16.91
N LEU A 187 -23.42 2.62 -17.09
CA LEU A 187 -24.45 2.13 -18.02
C LEU A 187 -24.87 0.64 -17.98
N GLY A 188 -26.00 0.42 -17.31
CA GLY A 188 -26.92 -0.69 -17.53
C GLY A 188 -28.17 -0.49 -16.67
N VAL A 189 -29.28 -0.12 -17.30
CA VAL A 189 -30.55 0.27 -16.66
C VAL A 189 -31.08 -0.83 -15.73
N SER A 190 -31.04 -0.55 -14.43
CA SER A 190 -31.94 -1.13 -13.41
C SER A 190 -31.94 -0.18 -12.21
N GLY A 191 -33.12 0.19 -11.72
CA GLY A 191 -33.32 1.29 -10.77
C GLY A 191 -32.52 1.15 -9.48
N GLU A 192 -31.42 1.88 -9.37
CA GLU A 192 -30.67 2.05 -8.13
C GLU A 192 -31.56 2.77 -7.10
N MET A 193 -31.88 2.05 -6.03
CA MET A 193 -32.66 2.56 -4.92
C MET A 193 -31.71 2.99 -3.79
N PHE A 194 -32.01 4.08 -3.11
CA PHE A 194 -31.22 4.68 -2.05
C PHE A 194 -32.05 4.81 -0.77
N LEU A 195 -31.42 4.60 0.38
CA LEU A 195 -31.90 5.02 1.69
C LEU A 195 -31.17 6.30 2.10
N LEU A 196 -31.87 7.23 2.73
CA LEU A 196 -31.27 8.38 3.40
C LEU A 196 -31.03 8.02 4.86
N GLN A 197 -29.78 7.98 5.31
CA GLN A 197 -29.45 7.80 6.72
C GLN A 197 -29.55 9.15 7.44
N VAL A 198 -30.39 9.21 8.48
CA VAL A 198 -30.71 10.41 9.26
C VAL A 198 -29.93 10.48 10.58
N GLY A 199 -29.33 9.37 11.02
CA GLY A 199 -28.46 9.35 12.20
C GLY A 199 -27.97 7.95 12.55
N ALA A 200 -26.96 7.87 13.43
CA ALA A 200 -26.45 6.63 14.00
C ALA A 200 -26.33 6.81 15.53
N TYR A 201 -26.88 5.86 16.29
CA TYR A 201 -27.04 5.98 17.73
C TYR A 201 -26.44 4.76 18.42
N GLY A 202 -25.78 4.96 19.56
CA GLY A 202 -25.28 3.85 20.39
C GLY A 202 -26.38 3.10 21.15
N GLU A 203 -27.54 3.73 21.36
CA GLU A 203 -28.69 3.15 22.06
C GLU A 203 -29.85 2.93 21.07
N LYS A 204 -30.43 1.72 21.10
CA LYS A 204 -31.50 1.31 20.18
C LYS A 204 -32.77 2.15 20.36
N GLU A 205 -33.10 2.49 21.61
CA GLU A 205 -34.30 3.24 21.98
C GLU A 205 -34.25 4.66 21.41
N ARG A 206 -33.06 5.29 21.35
CA ARG A 206 -32.88 6.61 20.72
C ARG A 206 -33.12 6.55 19.23
N ALA A 207 -32.55 5.56 18.54
CA ALA A 207 -32.78 5.35 17.12
C ALA A 207 -34.26 5.09 16.82
N GLN A 208 -34.93 4.28 17.66
CA GLN A 208 -36.35 3.99 17.52
C GLN A 208 -37.23 5.22 17.71
N ARG A 209 -36.92 6.10 18.67
CA ARG A 209 -37.65 7.38 18.84
C ARG A 209 -37.53 8.28 17.62
N VAL A 210 -36.33 8.43 17.07
CA VAL A 210 -36.10 9.24 15.86
C VAL A 210 -36.78 8.62 14.64
N ALA A 211 -36.73 7.30 14.48
CA ALA A 211 -37.46 6.61 13.42
C ALA A 211 -38.99 6.76 13.59
N GLY A 212 -39.50 6.74 14.82
CA GLY A 212 -40.92 6.99 15.12
C GLY A 212 -41.36 8.39 14.72
N TRP A 213 -40.60 9.41 15.09
CA TRP A 213 -40.88 10.80 14.69
C TRP A 213 -40.85 10.98 13.16
N LEU A 214 -39.88 10.38 12.47
CA LEU A 214 -39.83 10.42 11.01
C LEU A 214 -41.05 9.73 10.37
N LYS A 215 -41.56 8.64 10.96
CA LYS A 215 -42.82 8.00 10.51
C LYS A 215 -44.03 8.92 10.68
N GLU A 216 -44.14 9.63 11.80
CA GLU A 216 -45.19 10.62 12.04
C GLU A 216 -45.15 11.78 11.03
N LEU A 217 -43.95 12.16 10.59
CA LEU A 217 -43.74 13.15 9.52
C LEU A 217 -44.01 12.59 8.10
N GLY A 218 -44.44 11.33 7.99
CA GLY A 218 -44.85 10.68 6.75
C GLY A 218 -43.73 9.96 5.99
N TYR A 219 -42.57 9.74 6.61
CA TYR A 219 -41.45 9.04 5.98
C TYR A 219 -41.47 7.52 6.26
N SER A 220 -41.07 6.71 5.27
CA SER A 220 -40.77 5.28 5.49
C SER A 220 -39.43 5.15 6.21
N ALA A 221 -39.44 5.22 7.55
CA ALA A 221 -38.24 5.13 8.37
C ALA A 221 -38.08 3.74 9.03
N SER A 222 -36.84 3.26 9.12
CA SER A 222 -36.46 2.02 9.79
C SER A 222 -35.16 2.17 10.58
N VAL A 223 -34.93 1.26 11.53
CA VAL A 223 -33.69 1.19 12.31
C VAL A 223 -32.93 -0.07 11.87
N VAL A 224 -31.66 0.08 11.51
CA VAL A 224 -30.76 -1.00 11.11
C VAL A 224 -29.57 -1.04 12.07
N GLU A 225 -29.25 -2.20 12.59
CA GLU A 225 -28.05 -2.42 13.41
C GLU A 225 -26.87 -2.76 12.49
N GLU A 226 -25.83 -1.94 12.50
CA GLU A 226 -24.68 -2.09 11.60
C GLU A 226 -23.44 -1.43 12.21
N GLY A 227 -22.35 -2.18 12.37
CA GLY A 227 -21.09 -1.68 12.95
C GLY A 227 -21.23 -1.26 14.42
N GLY A 228 -22.04 -1.96 15.21
CA GLY A 228 -22.26 -1.67 16.63
C GLY A 228 -23.12 -0.43 16.92
N LEU A 229 -23.78 0.14 15.91
CA LEU A 229 -24.66 1.30 16.02
C LEU A 229 -26.05 1.00 15.44
N PHE A 230 -27.05 1.70 15.96
CA PHE A 230 -28.42 1.68 15.45
C PHE A 230 -28.61 2.88 14.51
N LYS A 231 -28.61 2.61 13.20
CA LYS A 231 -28.73 3.62 12.13
C LYS A 231 -30.19 3.82 11.75
N VAL A 232 -30.66 5.06 11.74
CA VAL A 232 -32.01 5.42 11.28
C VAL A 232 -31.96 5.73 9.79
N ARG A 233 -32.70 4.98 8.98
CA ARG A 233 -32.74 5.09 7.52
C ARG A 233 -34.14 5.41 7.04
N VAL A 234 -34.26 6.17 5.96
CA VAL A 234 -35.51 6.62 5.36
C VAL A 234 -35.51 6.32 3.87
N GLY A 235 -36.56 5.68 3.35
CA GLY A 235 -36.70 5.31 1.94
C GLY A 235 -37.25 3.89 1.76
N PRO A 236 -37.05 3.26 0.59
CA PRO A 236 -36.13 3.65 -0.48
C PRO A 236 -36.64 4.75 -1.43
N TYR A 237 -35.71 5.42 -2.10
CA TYR A 237 -35.94 6.43 -3.14
C TYR A 237 -35.07 6.16 -4.36
N ASN A 238 -35.54 6.48 -5.56
CA ASN A 238 -34.66 6.47 -6.74
C ASN A 238 -33.73 7.70 -6.74
N LYS A 239 -32.81 7.75 -7.73
CA LYS A 239 -31.80 8.81 -7.83
C LYS A 239 -32.43 10.19 -8.10
N GLU A 240 -33.51 10.24 -8.86
CA GLU A 240 -34.23 11.45 -9.24
C GLU A 240 -34.94 12.08 -8.02
N GLU A 241 -35.44 11.24 -7.11
CA GLU A 241 -36.15 11.64 -5.89
C GLU A 241 -35.22 12.09 -4.74
N LEU A 242 -33.98 11.60 -4.74
CA LEU A 242 -33.05 11.69 -3.62
C LEU A 242 -32.77 13.13 -3.17
N ALA A 243 -32.55 14.04 -4.12
CA ALA A 243 -32.24 15.44 -3.84
C ALA A 243 -33.42 16.16 -3.18
N ALA A 244 -34.65 15.87 -3.62
CA ALA A 244 -35.86 16.48 -3.09
C ALA A 244 -36.15 16.01 -1.66
N PHE A 245 -36.05 14.70 -1.39
CA PHE A 245 -36.30 14.16 -0.05
C PHE A 245 -35.22 14.56 0.96
N ARG A 246 -33.96 14.63 0.52
CA ARG A 246 -32.86 15.12 1.36
C ARG A 246 -33.06 16.58 1.77
N ALA A 247 -33.40 17.45 0.81
CA ALA A 247 -33.69 18.85 1.08
C ALA A 247 -34.90 19.03 2.02
N ARG A 248 -35.91 18.14 1.92
CA ARG A 248 -37.07 18.14 2.80
C ARG A 248 -36.72 17.74 4.24
N LEU A 249 -35.95 16.67 4.42
CA LEU A 249 -35.46 16.23 5.73
C LEU A 249 -34.58 17.31 6.38
N GLU A 250 -33.70 17.94 5.61
CA GLU A 250 -32.81 18.99 6.10
C GLU A 250 -33.59 20.23 6.57
N LYS A 251 -34.61 20.68 5.82
CA LYS A 251 -35.53 21.75 6.27
C LYS A 251 -36.29 21.40 7.56
N GLN A 252 -36.48 20.12 7.83
CA GLN A 252 -37.16 19.62 9.03
C GLN A 252 -36.18 19.33 10.19
N GLY A 253 -34.90 19.71 10.05
CA GLY A 253 -33.87 19.55 11.09
C GLY A 253 -33.18 18.18 11.10
N PHE A 254 -33.37 17.37 10.05
CA PHE A 254 -32.83 16.03 9.91
C PHE A 254 -31.77 15.99 8.79
N PRO A 255 -30.50 16.32 9.08
CA PRO A 255 -29.45 16.15 8.10
C PRO A 255 -29.35 14.67 7.71
N SER A 256 -29.21 14.40 6.42
CA SER A 256 -29.16 13.03 5.91
C SER A 256 -28.16 12.84 4.79
N TYR A 257 -27.69 11.61 4.64
CA TYR A 257 -26.80 11.21 3.56
C TYR A 257 -27.27 9.92 2.89
N PRO A 258 -27.08 9.77 1.57
CA PRO A 258 -27.57 8.62 0.83
C PRO A 258 -26.73 7.36 1.03
N VAL A 259 -27.40 6.22 1.07
CA VAL A 259 -26.87 4.85 1.24
C VAL A 259 -27.58 3.98 0.20
N ALA A 260 -26.86 3.37 -0.74
CA ALA A 260 -27.47 2.51 -1.75
C ALA A 260 -28.12 1.26 -1.12
N MET A 261 -29.33 0.89 -1.56
CA MET A 261 -29.99 -0.36 -1.18
C MET A 261 -29.50 -1.51 -2.05
N GLY A 262 -28.89 -2.50 -1.41
CA GLY A 262 -28.71 -3.84 -1.97
C GLY A 262 -27.59 -3.97 -3.00
N ARG A 263 -26.43 -4.43 -2.52
CA ARG A 263 -25.90 -5.68 -3.04
C ARG A 263 -26.09 -6.75 -1.97
N THR A 264 -27.23 -7.44 -1.97
CA THR A 264 -27.23 -8.88 -1.63
C THR A 264 -26.84 -9.63 -2.90
N GLY A 265 -25.66 -9.30 -3.43
CA GLY A 265 -24.99 -10.12 -4.42
C GLY A 265 -24.07 -11.05 -3.66
N LYS A 266 -23.88 -12.28 -4.15
CA LYS A 266 -22.66 -13.03 -3.82
C LYS A 266 -21.49 -12.05 -3.83
N GLU A 267 -20.63 -12.07 -2.80
CA GLU A 267 -19.33 -11.41 -2.88
C GLU A 267 -18.73 -11.81 -4.24
N GLU A 268 -18.69 -10.88 -5.18
CA GLU A 268 -17.91 -11.07 -6.39
C GLU A 268 -16.48 -11.20 -5.87
N ALA A 269 -15.93 -12.42 -5.97
CA ALA A 269 -14.56 -12.67 -5.57
C ALA A 269 -13.68 -11.59 -6.17
N LEU A 270 -12.89 -10.91 -5.33
CA LEU A 270 -11.99 -9.87 -5.80
C LEU A 270 -11.12 -10.45 -6.92
N PRO A 271 -10.86 -9.71 -8.02
CA PRO A 271 -10.06 -10.22 -9.11
C PRO A 271 -8.70 -10.71 -8.59
N PRO A 272 -8.13 -11.81 -9.09
CA PRO A 272 -6.97 -12.48 -8.49
C PRO A 272 -5.62 -11.71 -8.64
N GLY A 273 -5.65 -10.42 -8.96
CA GLY A 273 -4.46 -9.58 -9.12
C GLY A 273 -4.55 -8.65 -10.35
N PRO A 274 -3.42 -8.14 -10.85
CA PRO A 274 -2.06 -8.44 -10.43
C PRO A 274 -1.70 -7.79 -9.09
N PHE A 275 -0.73 -8.37 -8.39
CA PHE A 275 -0.10 -7.83 -7.20
C PHE A 275 1.38 -7.60 -7.49
N PHE A 276 1.93 -6.51 -6.96
CA PHE A 276 3.35 -6.19 -7.03
C PHE A 276 3.88 -5.82 -5.65
N THR A 277 5.00 -6.43 -5.23
CA THR A 277 5.66 -6.14 -3.96
C THR A 277 7.15 -5.93 -4.14
N LEU A 278 7.70 -5.02 -3.32
CA LEU A 278 9.14 -4.89 -3.10
C LEU A 278 9.40 -5.11 -1.63
N ALA A 279 10.43 -5.90 -1.31
CA ALA A 279 10.93 -6.04 0.04
C ALA A 279 12.43 -5.78 0.10
N LEU A 280 12.87 -4.99 1.07
CA LEU A 280 14.25 -4.93 1.50
C LEU A 280 14.40 -5.75 2.78
N ILE A 281 15.19 -6.82 2.71
CA ILE A 281 15.61 -7.57 3.89
C ILE A 281 16.99 -7.07 4.29
N PHE A 282 17.08 -6.58 5.53
CA PHE A 282 18.26 -6.00 6.14
C PHE A 282 18.77 -6.89 7.28
N ASP A 283 20.01 -7.33 7.18
CA ASP A 283 20.72 -7.98 8.28
C ASP A 283 21.46 -6.95 9.13
N PRO A 284 21.01 -6.67 10.37
CA PRO A 284 21.61 -5.63 11.20
C PRO A 284 23.01 -5.99 11.72
N ARG A 285 23.43 -7.26 11.66
CA ARG A 285 24.70 -7.72 12.23
C ARG A 285 25.89 -7.18 11.44
N ASP A 286 26.79 -6.51 12.15
CA ASP A 286 28.00 -5.90 11.58
C ASP A 286 27.73 -4.98 10.37
N ALA A 287 26.51 -4.46 10.27
CA ALA A 287 26.09 -3.66 9.14
C ALA A 287 26.73 -2.27 9.20
N PRO A 288 27.26 -1.75 8.07
CA PRO A 288 27.76 -0.38 7.97
C PRO A 288 26.61 0.61 7.77
N PHE A 289 25.43 0.34 8.31
CA PHE A 289 24.24 1.14 8.12
C PHE A 289 23.52 1.38 9.44
N ARG A 290 22.77 2.48 9.55
CA ARG A 290 21.92 2.79 10.70
C ARG A 290 20.49 3.06 10.29
N LEU A 291 19.56 2.43 10.99
CA LEU A 291 18.14 2.74 10.96
C LEU A 291 17.87 4.02 11.72
N ARG A 292 17.13 4.93 11.08
CA ARG A 292 16.73 6.22 11.65
C ARG A 292 15.30 6.54 11.25
N VAL A 293 14.70 7.46 11.98
CA VAL A 293 13.44 8.11 11.59
C VAL A 293 13.72 9.59 11.38
N ALA A 294 13.20 10.14 10.28
CA ALA A 294 13.35 11.56 9.95
C ALA A 294 11.99 12.22 9.71
N LEU A 295 11.91 13.51 10.04
CA LEU A 295 10.73 14.35 9.84
C LEU A 295 10.79 15.08 8.51
N ALA A 296 9.61 15.35 7.96
CA ALA A 296 9.43 16.31 6.90
C ALA A 296 9.93 17.70 7.34
N LYS A 297 10.89 18.26 6.58
CA LYS A 297 11.51 19.56 6.86
C LYS A 297 11.96 19.76 8.32
N ASP A 298 12.30 18.68 9.00
CA ASP A 298 12.68 18.65 10.42
C ASP A 298 11.60 19.19 11.38
N GLN A 299 10.32 19.16 10.97
CA GLN A 299 9.18 19.64 11.75
C GLN A 299 8.04 18.59 11.81
N VAL A 300 7.32 18.56 12.93
CA VAL A 300 6.19 17.67 13.20
C VAL A 300 4.99 18.06 12.32
N MET A 301 4.76 19.36 12.11
CA MET A 301 3.58 19.89 11.42
C MET A 301 3.89 20.25 9.95
N ASP A 302 4.60 19.37 9.24
CA ASP A 302 4.90 19.56 7.83
C ASP A 302 4.86 18.23 7.06
N ARG A 303 4.96 18.31 5.73
CA ARG A 303 5.01 17.17 4.82
C ARG A 303 6.05 17.38 3.73
N GLU A 304 6.83 16.34 3.47
CA GLU A 304 7.89 16.31 2.46
C GLU A 304 7.86 14.95 1.75
N LYS A 305 8.32 14.89 0.50
CA LYS A 305 8.38 13.61 -0.23
C LYS A 305 9.41 12.69 0.42
N THR A 306 9.12 11.39 0.47
CA THR A 306 10.04 10.37 1.01
C THR A 306 11.41 10.46 0.34
N SER A 307 11.44 10.62 -0.99
CA SER A 307 12.67 10.74 -1.77
C SER A 307 13.46 12.02 -1.48
N ASP A 308 12.78 13.13 -1.17
CA ASP A 308 13.43 14.40 -0.83
C ASP A 308 14.06 14.32 0.58
N ILE A 309 13.35 13.74 1.55
CA ILE A 309 13.91 13.46 2.88
C ILE A 309 15.11 12.51 2.75
N ALA A 310 14.97 11.42 2.00
CA ALA A 310 16.05 10.45 1.81
C ALA A 310 17.32 11.09 1.23
N ARG A 311 17.20 11.95 0.21
CA ARG A 311 18.33 12.69 -0.38
C ARG A 311 18.97 13.65 0.64
N ARG A 312 18.16 14.41 1.38
CA ARG A 312 18.63 15.37 2.39
C ARG A 312 19.44 14.70 3.49
N HIS A 313 19.12 13.45 3.81
CA HIS A 313 19.82 12.64 4.82
C HIS A 313 20.89 11.69 4.25
N GLY A 314 21.13 11.70 2.93
CA GLY A 314 22.09 10.78 2.29
C GLY A 314 21.75 9.31 2.50
N ALA A 315 20.46 8.97 2.60
CA ALA A 315 20.01 7.61 2.86
C ALA A 315 20.23 6.70 1.66
N LEU A 316 20.68 5.47 1.91
CA LEU A 316 20.74 4.41 0.91
C LEU A 316 19.33 3.93 0.55
N PHE A 317 18.49 3.77 1.58
CA PHE A 317 17.11 3.30 1.47
C PHE A 317 16.16 4.15 2.32
N ALA A 318 14.92 4.30 1.86
CA ALA A 318 13.86 4.93 2.63
C ALA A 318 12.46 4.39 2.29
N VAL A 319 11.60 4.35 3.30
CA VAL A 319 10.14 4.11 3.17
C VAL A 319 9.36 5.10 4.03
N ASN A 320 8.12 5.37 3.65
CA ASN A 320 7.21 6.15 4.49
C ASN A 320 6.94 5.45 5.84
N ALA A 321 6.58 6.24 6.85
CA ALA A 321 6.41 5.74 8.22
C ALA A 321 4.96 5.86 8.74
N SER A 322 4.75 6.62 9.82
CA SER A 322 3.46 6.71 10.52
C SER A 322 2.36 7.40 9.73
N PHE A 323 1.11 7.13 10.12
CA PHE A 323 -0.05 7.91 9.69
C PHE A 323 0.06 9.36 10.16
N PHE A 324 -0.59 10.27 9.44
CA PHE A 324 -0.56 11.69 9.74
C PHE A 324 -1.85 12.39 9.27
N ALA A 325 -2.19 13.51 9.92
CA ALA A 325 -3.28 14.38 9.49
C ALA A 325 -2.83 15.29 8.32
N GLU A 326 -3.77 15.98 7.67
CA GLU A 326 -3.47 16.77 6.46
C GLU A 326 -2.38 17.85 6.67
N ASN A 327 -2.27 18.39 7.88
CA ASN A 327 -1.25 19.37 8.25
C ASN A 327 0.13 18.76 8.59
N GLY A 328 0.28 17.43 8.54
CA GLY A 328 1.51 16.72 8.91
C GLY A 328 1.52 16.12 10.31
N ASP A 329 0.56 16.47 11.17
CA ASP A 329 0.47 16.01 12.56
C ASP A 329 0.51 14.46 12.65
N PRO A 330 1.55 13.85 13.25
CA PRO A 330 1.68 12.40 13.34
C PRO A 330 0.60 11.78 14.23
N ILE A 331 -0.01 10.70 13.75
CA ILE A 331 -1.02 9.96 14.48
C ILE A 331 -0.35 8.75 15.16
N GLY A 332 0.00 8.94 16.43
CA GLY A 332 0.65 7.91 17.27
C GLY A 332 2.09 8.26 17.63
N LEU A 333 2.76 7.33 18.32
CA LEU A 333 4.09 7.53 18.85
C LEU A 333 5.04 7.88 17.71
N LEU A 334 5.66 9.05 17.84
CA LEU A 334 6.83 9.44 17.08
C LEU A 334 7.95 9.72 18.07
N MET A 335 9.07 9.02 17.92
CA MET A 335 10.28 9.24 18.71
C MET A 335 11.49 9.36 17.79
N ILE A 336 12.31 10.37 18.01
CA ILE A 336 13.56 10.60 17.27
C ILE A 336 14.67 10.88 18.28
N ASP A 337 15.77 10.13 18.19
CA ASP A 337 16.92 10.22 19.10
C ASP A 337 16.53 10.17 20.60
N GLY A 338 15.53 9.36 20.95
CA GLY A 338 15.01 9.19 22.30
C GLY A 338 14.06 10.30 22.77
N ARG A 339 13.80 11.32 21.94
CA ARG A 339 12.83 12.39 22.23
C ARG A 339 11.47 12.05 21.64
N VAL A 340 10.45 12.00 22.48
CA VAL A 340 9.06 11.79 22.05
C VAL A 340 8.53 13.10 21.47
N LEU A 341 8.07 13.06 20.22
CA LEU A 341 7.57 14.20 19.45
C LEU A 341 6.07 14.11 19.16
N SER A 342 5.46 12.94 19.30
CA SER A 342 4.01 12.73 19.30
C SER A 342 3.67 11.55 20.21
N GLU A 343 2.54 11.61 20.91
CA GLU A 343 2.11 10.60 21.87
C GLU A 343 1.53 9.31 21.23
N PRO A 344 1.70 8.14 21.88
CA PRO A 344 1.10 6.89 21.43
C PRO A 344 -0.43 6.94 21.47
N GLN A 345 -1.05 6.26 20.50
CA GLN A 345 -2.49 5.98 20.52
C GLN A 345 -2.76 4.72 21.36
N LYS A 346 -3.82 4.76 22.17
CA LYS A 346 -4.22 3.62 22.99
C LYS A 346 -4.61 2.43 22.08
N GLY A 347 -4.03 1.26 22.35
CA GLY A 347 -4.28 0.03 21.57
C GLY A 347 -3.56 -0.02 20.23
N TRP A 348 -2.69 0.95 19.93
CA TRP A 348 -1.83 0.92 18.75
C TRP A 348 -0.45 0.37 19.08
N TYR A 349 0.14 -0.29 18.10
CA TYR A 349 1.48 -0.83 18.16
C TYR A 349 2.47 0.15 17.55
N SER A 350 3.71 0.11 18.05
CA SER A 350 4.81 0.92 17.54
C SER A 350 6.00 0.05 17.18
N ALA A 351 6.67 0.41 16.10
CA ALA A 351 7.96 -0.13 15.70
C ALA A 351 9.05 0.79 16.26
N GLY A 352 9.87 0.27 17.17
CA GLY A 352 11.03 0.92 17.74
C GLY A 352 12.34 0.38 17.15
N PHE A 353 13.30 1.25 16.91
CA PHE A 353 14.65 0.91 16.45
C PHE A 353 15.69 1.32 17.48
N THR A 354 16.60 0.40 17.83
CA THR A 354 17.76 0.70 18.69
C THR A 354 18.93 1.26 17.89
N THR A 355 19.98 1.72 18.58
CA THR A 355 21.24 2.17 17.95
C THR A 355 22.01 1.05 17.25
N GLU A 356 21.71 -0.21 17.59
CA GLU A 356 22.26 -1.43 17.00
C GLU A 356 21.36 -2.01 15.90
N ASN A 357 20.38 -1.23 15.41
CA ASN A 357 19.43 -1.62 14.38
C ASN A 357 18.45 -2.75 14.75
N HIS A 358 18.29 -3.05 16.04
CA HIS A 358 17.28 -4.03 16.46
C HIS A 358 15.88 -3.42 16.38
N LEU A 359 14.95 -4.14 15.77
CA LEU A 359 13.55 -3.79 15.68
C LEU A 359 12.78 -4.41 16.85
N VAL A 360 12.04 -3.55 17.57
CA VAL A 360 11.14 -3.94 18.67
C VAL A 360 9.73 -3.52 18.25
N ILE A 361 8.75 -4.43 18.29
CA ILE A 361 7.34 -4.10 18.01
C ILE A 361 6.52 -4.37 19.27
N GLY A 362 5.77 -3.37 19.73
CA GLY A 362 4.94 -3.49 20.92
C GLY A 362 4.00 -2.32 21.14
N GLU A 363 3.03 -2.51 22.03
CA GLU A 363 2.20 -1.41 22.53
C GLU A 363 3.00 -0.55 23.49
N THR A 364 2.75 0.75 23.45
CA THR A 364 3.38 1.70 24.36
C THR A 364 2.36 2.64 24.97
N ARG A 365 2.64 3.08 26.20
CA ARG A 365 1.88 4.12 26.89
C ARG A 365 2.83 5.21 27.33
N LEU A 366 2.44 6.46 27.14
CA LEU A 366 3.21 7.60 27.59
C LEU A 366 2.59 8.22 28.85
N GLU A 367 3.45 8.58 29.79
CA GLU A 367 3.12 9.52 30.85
C GLU A 367 4.02 10.74 30.75
N CYS A 368 3.41 11.91 30.56
CA CYS A 368 4.13 13.17 30.49
C CYS A 368 3.74 14.07 31.67
N ARG A 369 4.75 14.62 32.36
CA ARG A 369 4.62 15.48 33.54
C ARG A 369 5.54 16.68 33.44
N ALA A 370 4.99 17.89 33.53
CA ALA A 370 5.74 19.09 33.80
C ALA A 370 5.97 19.19 35.31
N ILE A 371 7.23 19.24 35.75
CA ILE A 371 7.63 19.19 37.16
C ILE A 371 8.32 20.51 37.50
N GLY A 372 7.79 21.22 38.49
CA GLY A 372 8.38 22.44 39.04
C GLY A 372 8.52 22.34 40.56
N GLU A 373 8.88 23.45 41.18
CA GLU A 373 9.22 23.49 42.61
C GLU A 373 7.99 23.32 43.53
N ARG A 374 6.80 23.70 43.06
CA ARG A 374 5.55 23.63 43.83
C ARG A 374 4.68 22.42 43.50
N GLY A 375 5.09 21.57 42.57
CA GLY A 375 4.32 20.39 42.18
C GLY A 375 4.52 20.00 40.72
N GLU A 376 3.62 19.15 40.24
CA GLU A 376 3.63 18.66 38.87
C GLU A 376 2.26 18.81 38.19
N VAL A 377 2.29 18.98 36.87
CA VAL A 377 1.12 19.06 36.01
C VAL A 377 1.21 17.99 34.93
N ALA A 378 0.15 17.21 34.76
CA ALA A 378 0.03 16.27 33.65
C ALA A 378 -0.05 17.01 32.32
N VAL A 379 0.77 16.58 31.37
CA VAL A 379 0.78 17.06 29.98
C VAL A 379 0.17 15.97 29.11
N GLN A 380 -0.87 16.32 28.34
CA GLN A 380 -1.65 15.37 27.55
C GLN A 380 -1.33 15.41 26.06
N GLY A 381 -0.80 16.53 25.57
CA GLY A 381 -0.42 16.68 24.17
C GLY A 381 1.03 17.09 24.00
N ILE A 382 1.65 16.65 22.91
CA ILE A 382 3.01 16.98 22.50
C ILE A 382 2.95 17.41 21.05
N ASN A 383 3.40 18.63 20.76
CA ASN A 383 3.57 19.17 19.41
C ASN A 383 2.36 18.97 18.47
N ARG A 384 1.15 19.11 19.00
CA ARG A 384 -0.11 19.11 18.25
C ARG A 384 -1.03 20.22 18.74
N LEU A 385 -2.16 20.45 18.08
CA LEU A 385 -3.15 21.40 18.58
C LEU A 385 -3.70 20.96 19.95
N ASN A 386 -3.95 21.93 20.84
CA ASN A 386 -4.57 21.68 22.14
C ASN A 386 -6.08 21.41 21.98
N ASN A 387 -6.57 20.33 22.57
CA ASN A 387 -7.94 19.83 22.45
C ASN A 387 -8.92 20.43 23.48
N GLY A 388 -8.53 21.47 24.21
CA GLY A 388 -9.41 22.18 25.16
C GLY A 388 -8.98 22.00 26.61
N ASN A 389 -9.57 21.07 27.37
CA ASN A 389 -9.36 21.00 28.81
C ASN A 389 -8.06 20.26 29.21
N GLU A 390 -6.90 20.69 28.69
CA GLU A 390 -5.62 19.98 28.84
C GLU A 390 -4.40 20.92 28.80
N VAL A 391 -3.22 20.34 29.04
CA VAL A 391 -1.92 20.98 28.82
C VAL A 391 -1.20 20.32 27.65
N THR A 392 -0.70 21.15 26.74
CA THR A 392 0.08 20.72 25.57
C THR A 392 1.49 21.29 25.65
N PHE A 393 2.48 20.45 25.37
CA PHE A 393 3.89 20.82 25.27
C PHE A 393 4.24 21.14 23.82
N TYR A 394 4.96 22.24 23.63
CA TYR A 394 5.48 22.68 22.33
C TYR A 394 6.98 22.92 22.44
N ASP A 395 7.74 22.27 21.57
CA ASP A 395 9.16 22.56 21.37
C ASP A 395 9.47 22.96 19.93
N PHE A 396 10.75 23.19 19.64
CA PHE A 396 11.19 23.64 18.33
C PHE A 396 10.83 22.68 17.17
N PHE A 397 10.54 21.41 17.44
CA PHE A 397 10.09 20.48 16.40
C PHE A 397 8.64 20.74 15.98
N PHE A 398 7.82 21.39 16.80
CA PHE A 398 6.49 21.84 16.35
C PHE A 398 6.60 22.87 15.22
N GLY A 399 7.55 23.80 15.37
CA GLY A 399 7.75 24.95 14.50
C GLY A 399 8.36 26.12 15.28
N ASN A 400 8.35 27.31 14.68
CA ASN A 400 8.94 28.50 15.30
C ASN A 400 8.02 29.18 16.34
N GLU A 401 6.72 28.89 16.31
CA GLU A 401 5.71 29.55 17.16
C GLU A 401 4.59 28.58 17.55
N THR A 402 3.91 28.85 18.67
CA THR A 402 2.73 28.10 19.09
C THR A 402 1.52 28.34 18.15
N PRO A 403 0.57 27.39 18.05
CA PRO A 403 -0.68 27.60 17.32
C PRO A 403 -1.43 28.83 17.82
N PRO A 404 -2.27 29.50 17.00
CA PRO A 404 -3.10 30.64 17.42
C PRO A 404 -4.29 30.18 18.29
N GLN A 405 -4.00 29.65 19.48
CA GLN A 405 -4.97 29.15 20.43
C GLN A 405 -4.85 29.93 21.74
N GLU A 406 -5.98 30.40 22.24
CA GLU A 406 -6.03 31.14 23.52
C GLU A 406 -5.73 30.22 24.71
N GLY A 407 -5.09 30.72 25.76
CA GLY A 407 -4.84 29.95 26.98
C GLY A 407 -3.76 30.55 27.87
N VAL A 408 -3.31 29.76 28.83
CA VAL A 408 -2.12 30.10 29.64
C VAL A 408 -0.89 29.53 28.96
N GLU A 409 0.08 30.37 28.64
CA GLU A 409 1.37 29.93 28.09
C GLU A 409 2.47 30.10 29.14
N VAL A 410 3.13 29.00 29.51
CA VAL A 410 4.33 29.00 30.35
C VAL A 410 5.55 28.85 29.44
N ILE A 411 6.35 29.91 29.33
CA ILE A 411 7.51 29.98 28.44
C ILE A 411 8.76 29.64 29.24
N VAL A 412 9.48 28.60 28.83
CA VAL A 412 10.65 28.08 29.56
C VAL A 412 11.88 28.15 28.68
N ARG A 413 12.99 28.66 29.24
CA ARG A 413 14.31 28.73 28.59
C ARG A 413 15.38 28.20 29.52
N GLY A 414 16.27 27.35 29.03
CA GLY A 414 17.33 26.75 29.84
C GLY A 414 16.83 26.02 31.09
N GLY A 415 15.60 25.48 31.05
CA GLY A 415 14.96 24.81 32.21
C GLY A 415 14.45 25.76 33.29
N VAL A 416 14.30 27.05 33.01
CA VAL A 416 13.74 28.06 33.93
C VAL A 416 12.52 28.73 33.31
N VAL A 417 11.44 28.87 34.09
CA VAL A 417 10.24 29.60 33.66
C VAL A 417 10.58 31.08 33.53
N GLN A 418 10.53 31.60 32.31
CA GLN A 418 10.84 33.01 32.02
C GLN A 418 9.61 33.89 32.17
N GLU A 419 8.48 33.43 31.63
CA GLU A 419 7.26 34.21 31.54
C GLU A 419 6.05 33.27 31.63
N ILE A 420 4.97 33.74 32.26
CA ILE A 420 3.66 33.09 32.23
C ILE A 420 2.65 34.10 31.70
N ARG A 421 2.10 33.83 30.51
CA ARG A 421 1.03 34.64 29.90
C ARG A 421 -0.32 34.07 30.30
N LEU A 422 -1.13 34.88 30.96
CA LEU A 422 -2.42 34.42 31.51
C LEU A 422 -3.55 34.39 30.46
N ASP A 423 -3.41 35.22 29.43
CA ASP A 423 -4.29 35.49 28.30
C ASP A 423 -3.54 35.31 26.96
N GLY A 424 -2.61 34.36 26.90
CA GLY A 424 -1.85 34.05 25.70
C GLY A 424 -2.80 33.72 24.54
N LYS A 425 -2.52 34.26 23.36
CA LYS A 425 -3.32 34.06 22.13
C LYS A 425 -2.65 33.08 21.16
N GLY A 426 -1.61 32.41 21.61
CA GLY A 426 -0.72 31.65 20.75
C GLY A 426 0.18 32.55 19.91
N LYS A 427 0.74 32.02 18.82
CA LYS A 427 1.75 32.72 18.00
C LYS A 427 2.96 33.17 18.82
N THR A 428 3.22 32.47 19.92
CA THR A 428 4.32 32.77 20.81
C THR A 428 5.57 32.08 20.27
N PRO A 429 6.69 32.81 20.05
CA PRO A 429 7.93 32.22 19.58
C PRO A 429 8.43 31.11 20.52
N ILE A 430 8.62 29.91 19.99
CA ILE A 430 9.12 28.77 20.75
C ILE A 430 10.64 28.90 20.92
N PRO A 431 11.17 28.94 22.16
CA PRO A 431 12.61 29.10 22.37
C PRO A 431 13.41 27.90 21.86
N ARG A 432 14.57 28.14 21.23
CA ARG A 432 15.46 27.06 20.72
C ARG A 432 16.07 26.21 21.83
N ASP A 433 16.34 26.81 22.98
CA ASP A 433 16.91 26.21 24.19
C ASP A 433 15.83 25.89 25.24
N GLY A 434 14.58 25.75 24.81
CA GLY A 434 13.44 25.71 25.70
C GLY A 434 12.19 25.12 25.07
N PHE A 435 11.05 25.44 25.67
CA PHE A 435 9.74 24.94 25.27
C PHE A 435 8.62 25.81 25.86
N ILE A 436 7.39 25.58 25.41
CA ILE A 436 6.19 26.24 25.92
C ILE A 436 5.19 25.19 26.38
N LEU A 437 4.54 25.42 27.52
CA LEU A 437 3.33 24.70 27.91
C LEU A 437 2.12 25.60 27.68
N LEU A 438 1.18 25.15 26.84
CA LEU A 438 -0.13 25.79 26.68
C LEU A 438 -1.16 25.02 27.49
N GLY A 439 -1.77 25.67 28.47
CA GLY A 439 -2.88 25.14 29.25
C GLY A 439 -4.18 25.82 28.87
N ARG A 440 -5.25 25.04 28.70
CA ARG A 440 -6.63 25.51 28.53
C ARG A 440 -7.54 24.81 29.53
N GLY A 441 -8.67 25.43 29.88
CA GLY A 441 -9.57 24.93 30.94
C GLY A 441 -8.86 24.72 32.30
N GLN A 442 -9.06 23.57 32.93
CA GLN A 442 -8.35 23.13 34.13
C GLN A 442 -6.84 23.01 33.92
N GLY A 443 -6.38 22.71 32.69
CA GLY A 443 -4.96 22.75 32.35
C GLY A 443 -4.36 24.14 32.61
N ALA A 444 -5.07 25.20 32.19
CA ALA A 444 -4.68 26.58 32.45
C ALA A 444 -4.60 26.89 33.95
N GLN A 445 -5.62 26.47 34.71
CA GLN A 445 -5.66 26.66 36.16
C GLN A 445 -4.45 25.99 36.85
N ARG A 446 -4.19 24.71 36.53
CA ARG A 446 -3.05 23.98 37.09
C ARG A 446 -1.72 24.64 36.77
N LEU A 447 -1.50 25.11 35.54
CA LEU A 447 -0.27 25.83 35.19
C LEU A 447 -0.07 27.09 36.06
N ARG A 448 -1.13 27.87 36.28
CA ARG A 448 -1.08 29.09 37.12
C ARG A 448 -0.83 28.77 38.58
N GLU A 449 -1.36 27.68 39.09
CA GLU A 449 -1.19 27.29 40.49
C GLU A 449 0.23 26.76 40.73
N THR A 450 0.77 25.95 39.82
CA THR A 450 2.05 25.26 39.98
C THR A 450 3.27 26.14 39.69
N PHE A 451 3.27 26.95 38.62
CA PHE A 451 4.48 27.62 38.15
C PHE A 451 4.50 29.13 38.40
N ARG A 452 5.67 29.72 38.59
CA ARG A 452 5.92 31.17 38.60
C ARG A 452 7.20 31.48 37.80
N PRO A 453 7.34 32.71 37.27
CA PRO A 453 8.62 33.15 36.72
C PRO A 453 9.77 32.97 37.71
N GLY A 454 10.91 32.46 37.23
CA GLY A 454 12.09 32.13 38.03
C GLY A 454 12.18 30.68 38.48
N ASP A 455 11.08 29.92 38.45
CA ASP A 455 11.09 28.50 38.84
C ASP A 455 11.98 27.67 37.94
N ARG A 456 12.70 26.70 38.52
CA ARG A 456 13.25 25.59 37.75
C ARG A 456 12.12 24.64 37.34
N MET A 457 12.12 24.24 36.09
CA MET A 457 11.11 23.35 35.53
C MET A 457 11.70 22.38 34.51
N ARG A 458 11.21 21.15 34.52
CA ARG A 458 11.51 20.14 33.50
C ARG A 458 10.24 19.41 33.08
N VAL A 459 10.23 18.88 31.87
CA VAL A 459 9.20 17.95 31.41
C VAL A 459 9.81 16.55 31.40
N ARG A 460 9.18 15.64 32.14
CA ARG A 460 9.54 14.22 32.17
C ARG A 460 8.53 13.44 31.32
N MET A 461 9.04 12.76 30.31
CA MET A 461 8.30 11.84 29.45
C MET A 461 8.73 10.42 29.78
N THR A 462 7.81 9.60 30.28
CA THR A 462 8.07 8.20 30.63
C THR A 462 7.27 7.31 29.70
N LEU A 463 7.98 6.55 28.86
CA LEU A 463 7.37 5.54 28.00
C LEU A 463 7.31 4.20 28.75
N PHE A 464 6.14 3.57 28.74
CA PHE A 464 5.89 2.25 29.30
C PHE A 464 5.61 1.26 28.16
N SER A 465 6.12 0.05 28.30
CA SER A 465 5.82 -1.12 27.45
C SER A 465 5.39 -2.30 28.33
N SER A 466 5.12 -3.45 27.73
CA SER A 466 4.94 -4.68 28.51
C SER A 466 6.22 -5.01 29.31
N PRO A 467 6.11 -5.65 30.49
CA PRO A 467 7.27 -6.01 31.31
C PRO A 467 8.32 -6.83 30.56
N GLU A 468 7.88 -7.70 29.65
CA GLU A 468 8.73 -8.61 28.88
C GLU A 468 9.59 -7.84 27.86
N GLN A 469 9.10 -6.72 27.34
CA GLN A 469 9.79 -5.92 26.32
C GLN A 469 10.50 -4.68 26.89
N LEU A 470 10.43 -4.46 28.21
CA LEU A 470 10.91 -3.21 28.84
C LEU A 470 12.39 -2.94 28.57
N GLU A 471 13.24 -3.96 28.69
CA GLU A 471 14.68 -3.80 28.48
C GLU A 471 15.06 -3.50 27.03
N GLU A 472 14.27 -3.99 26.07
CA GLU A 472 14.45 -3.66 24.65
C GLU A 472 14.01 -2.23 24.38
N TRP A 473 12.83 -1.83 24.89
CA TRP A 473 12.30 -0.48 24.74
C TRP A 473 13.18 0.61 25.38
N ARG A 474 13.94 0.31 26.45
CA ARG A 474 14.94 1.23 27.01
C ARG A 474 16.06 1.60 26.03
N ARG A 475 16.37 0.70 25.08
CA ARG A 475 17.43 0.88 24.07
C ARG A 475 16.92 1.54 22.79
N VAL A 476 15.60 1.61 22.61
CA VAL A 476 14.99 2.25 21.44
C VAL A 476 15.34 3.74 21.44
N ARG A 477 15.71 4.25 20.25
CA ARG A 477 15.99 5.67 20.00
C ARG A 477 15.08 6.27 18.94
N TYR A 478 14.58 5.45 18.02
CA TYR A 478 13.59 5.88 17.05
C TYR A 478 12.33 5.04 17.20
N ALA A 479 11.15 5.64 17.10
CA ALA A 479 9.92 4.88 17.10
C ALA A 479 8.86 5.54 16.22
N VAL A 480 8.07 4.71 15.56
CA VAL A 480 6.93 5.11 14.73
C VAL A 480 5.75 4.19 15.02
N SER A 481 4.57 4.77 15.17
CA SER A 481 3.31 4.01 15.28
C SER A 481 2.75 3.66 13.90
N GLY A 482 2.01 2.56 13.88
CA GLY A 482 1.24 2.12 12.73
C GLY A 482 0.12 1.19 13.15
N GLY A 483 -0.46 0.52 12.17
CA GLY A 483 -1.33 -0.63 12.38
C GLY A 483 -2.17 -0.98 11.16
N PRO A 484 -2.84 -2.14 11.17
CA PRO A 484 -2.84 -3.13 12.26
C PRO A 484 -1.51 -3.86 12.43
N LEU A 485 -1.34 -4.50 13.60
CA LEU A 485 -0.27 -5.48 13.80
C LEU A 485 -0.59 -6.73 12.99
N LEU A 486 0.36 -7.18 12.17
CA LEU A 486 0.18 -8.25 11.18
C LEU A 486 0.76 -9.57 11.67
N PHE A 487 1.84 -9.53 12.47
CA PHE A 487 2.44 -10.69 13.12
C PHE A 487 2.91 -10.32 14.52
N PHE A 488 2.80 -11.26 15.44
CA PHE A 488 3.34 -11.15 16.80
C PHE A 488 3.85 -12.51 17.27
N GLU A 489 5.15 -12.60 17.60
CA GLU A 489 5.80 -13.84 18.05
C GLU A 489 5.52 -15.06 17.14
N GLY A 490 5.58 -14.85 15.82
CA GLY A 490 5.36 -15.85 14.78
C GLY A 490 3.88 -16.12 14.46
N GLN A 491 2.94 -15.53 15.21
CA GLN A 491 1.51 -15.71 14.98
C GLN A 491 0.96 -14.64 14.02
N PRO A 492 0.24 -15.03 12.95
CA PRO A 492 -0.38 -14.08 12.03
C PRO A 492 -1.61 -13.40 12.67
N GLY A 493 -1.80 -12.12 12.32
CA GLY A 493 -2.94 -11.28 12.69
C GLY A 493 -3.95 -11.10 11.54
N PRO A 494 -4.77 -10.03 11.54
CA PRO A 494 -4.55 -8.79 12.27
C PRO A 494 -4.86 -8.85 13.76
N PHE A 495 -4.13 -8.06 14.56
CA PHE A 495 -4.43 -7.84 15.97
C PHE A 495 -4.90 -6.40 16.22
N GLY A 496 -5.86 -6.25 17.13
CA GLY A 496 -6.46 -4.98 17.52
C GLY A 496 -7.61 -4.52 16.60
N ASP A 497 -8.41 -3.58 17.10
CA ASP A 497 -9.51 -2.98 16.34
C ASP A 497 -8.97 -1.87 15.43
N PHE A 498 -9.07 -2.06 14.13
CA PHE A 498 -8.71 -1.07 13.11
C PHE A 498 -9.89 -0.74 12.22
N ASN A 499 -9.82 0.42 11.54
CA ASN A 499 -10.87 0.86 10.63
C ASN A 499 -11.17 -0.24 9.59
N PRO A 500 -12.42 -0.73 9.49
CA PRO A 500 -12.79 -1.80 8.55
C PRO A 500 -12.44 -1.50 7.09
N ASP A 501 -12.44 -0.23 6.68
CA ASP A 501 -12.03 0.17 5.34
C ASP A 501 -10.53 -0.06 5.10
N ILE A 502 -9.69 0.15 6.11
CA ILE A 502 -8.25 -0.12 6.03
C ILE A 502 -8.01 -1.63 5.98
N VAL A 503 -8.84 -2.42 6.66
CA VAL A 503 -8.67 -3.88 6.77
C VAL A 503 -9.17 -4.60 5.51
N ALA A 504 -10.45 -4.41 5.18
CA ALA A 504 -11.16 -5.23 4.19
C ALA A 504 -10.95 -4.81 2.73
N LYS A 505 -10.43 -3.59 2.46
CA LYS A 505 -10.22 -3.10 1.09
C LYS A 505 -8.78 -3.26 0.65
N ARG A 506 -8.59 -3.45 -0.65
CA ARG A 506 -7.26 -3.46 -1.25
C ARG A 506 -6.67 -2.07 -1.34
N HIS A 507 -5.48 -1.91 -0.76
CA HIS A 507 -4.71 -0.67 -0.82
C HIS A 507 -3.24 -0.97 -1.10
N PRO A 508 -2.48 0.02 -1.63
CA PRO A 508 -1.05 0.04 -1.43
C PRO A 508 -0.73 -0.01 0.07
N ARG A 509 0.32 -0.76 0.44
CA ARG A 509 0.69 -1.03 1.84
C ARG A 509 2.17 -0.77 2.05
N THR A 510 2.53 -0.40 3.27
CA THR A 510 3.92 -0.35 3.74
C THR A 510 4.00 -1.12 5.04
N VAL A 511 5.02 -1.95 5.20
CA VAL A 511 5.20 -2.86 6.34
C VAL A 511 6.62 -2.77 6.83
N VAL A 512 6.78 -2.79 8.16
CA VAL A 512 8.05 -3.07 8.83
C VAL A 512 7.89 -4.30 9.71
N GLY A 513 8.88 -5.19 9.73
CA GLY A 513 8.83 -6.38 10.56
C GLY A 513 10.19 -7.00 10.81
N SER A 514 10.23 -7.95 11.74
CA SER A 514 11.40 -8.77 12.04
C SER A 514 11.14 -10.21 11.60
N LEU A 515 12.16 -10.84 11.02
CA LEU A 515 12.16 -12.26 10.70
C LEU A 515 12.56 -13.06 11.95
N GLU A 516 12.28 -14.36 11.95
CA GLU A 516 12.69 -15.29 13.03
C GLU A 516 14.20 -15.25 13.33
N ASP A 517 15.03 -14.95 12.33
CA ASP A 517 16.49 -14.88 12.44
C ASP A 517 17.05 -13.50 12.83
N GLY A 518 16.17 -12.55 13.17
CA GLY A 518 16.54 -11.21 13.63
C GLY A 518 16.80 -10.21 12.51
N ARG A 519 16.72 -10.60 11.23
CA ARG A 519 16.75 -9.65 10.12
C ARG A 519 15.50 -8.77 10.11
N VAL A 520 15.65 -7.55 9.63
CA VAL A 520 14.56 -6.57 9.50
C VAL A 520 14.04 -6.59 8.06
N LEU A 521 12.72 -6.61 7.89
CA LEU A 521 12.05 -6.55 6.60
C LEU A 521 11.27 -5.24 6.48
N PHE A 522 11.51 -4.54 5.37
CA PHE A 522 10.64 -3.46 4.90
C PHE A 522 9.97 -3.93 3.62
N LEU A 523 8.65 -4.01 3.60
CA LEU A 523 7.90 -4.45 2.42
C LEU A 523 6.87 -3.39 2.04
N ILE A 524 6.75 -3.16 0.74
CA ILE A 524 5.66 -2.38 0.17
C ILE A 524 4.83 -3.25 -0.77
N VAL A 525 3.56 -2.87 -0.92
CA VAL A 525 2.65 -3.38 -1.93
C VAL A 525 2.20 -2.18 -2.75
N ASP A 526 2.38 -2.19 -4.06
CA ASP A 526 1.77 -1.17 -4.92
C ASP A 526 0.27 -1.42 -5.07
N GLY A 527 -0.51 -0.42 -5.47
CA GLY A 527 -1.96 -0.60 -5.60
C GLY A 527 -2.66 0.53 -6.32
N ARG A 528 -3.98 0.37 -6.54
CA ARG A 528 -4.84 1.34 -7.26
C ARG A 528 -4.37 1.60 -8.69
N ARG A 529 -3.63 0.66 -9.30
CA ARG A 529 -3.11 0.76 -10.66
C ARG A 529 -3.49 -0.50 -11.44
N PRO A 530 -4.67 -0.51 -12.11
CA PRO A 530 -5.07 -1.62 -12.98
C PRO A 530 -3.96 -2.00 -13.96
N GLY A 531 -3.79 -3.30 -14.20
CA GLY A 531 -2.70 -3.89 -15.00
C GLY A 531 -1.35 -3.99 -14.28
N HIS A 532 -1.05 -3.11 -13.33
CA HIS A 532 0.21 -3.15 -12.58
C HIS A 532 0.07 -3.84 -11.22
N SER A 533 -0.75 -3.26 -10.33
CA SER A 533 -1.01 -3.77 -8.99
C SER A 533 -2.35 -3.26 -8.45
N VAL A 534 -3.19 -4.15 -7.94
CA VAL A 534 -4.49 -3.81 -7.35
C VAL A 534 -4.41 -3.45 -5.87
N GLY A 535 -3.27 -3.70 -5.21
CA GLY A 535 -3.12 -3.58 -3.75
C GLY A 535 -3.61 -4.82 -3.02
N MET A 536 -3.47 -4.84 -1.70
CA MET A 536 -3.86 -5.98 -0.86
C MET A 536 -4.79 -5.56 0.27
N THR A 537 -5.72 -6.45 0.62
CA THR A 537 -6.36 -6.40 1.95
C THR A 537 -5.33 -6.75 3.02
N ILE A 538 -5.68 -6.57 4.29
CA ILE A 538 -4.77 -6.96 5.37
C ILE A 538 -4.58 -8.49 5.41
N GLU A 539 -5.61 -9.26 5.11
CA GLU A 539 -5.55 -10.72 5.06
C GLU A 539 -4.63 -11.21 3.92
N GLU A 540 -4.78 -10.65 2.72
CA GLU A 540 -3.90 -10.96 1.58
C GLU A 540 -2.43 -10.61 1.89
N LEU A 541 -2.21 -9.49 2.57
CA LEU A 541 -0.88 -9.05 3.00
C LEU A 541 -0.28 -10.02 4.04
N VAL A 542 -1.08 -10.49 5.00
CA VAL A 542 -0.63 -11.50 5.99
C VAL A 542 -0.23 -12.81 5.30
N GLU A 543 -1.01 -13.27 4.30
CA GLU A 543 -0.63 -14.46 3.53
C GLU A 543 0.69 -14.28 2.76
N GLU A 544 0.93 -13.10 2.15
CA GLU A 544 2.21 -12.81 1.51
C GLU A 544 3.36 -12.78 2.52
N LEU A 545 3.14 -12.20 3.71
CA LEU A 545 4.16 -12.12 4.76
C LEU A 545 4.55 -13.51 5.31
N LYS A 546 3.66 -14.51 5.28
CA LYS A 546 4.02 -15.90 5.66
C LYS A 546 5.18 -16.46 4.84
N THR A 547 5.43 -15.94 3.63
CA THR A 547 6.55 -16.38 2.77
C THR A 547 7.93 -15.93 3.28
N TYR A 548 7.99 -15.05 4.29
CA TYR A 548 9.25 -14.48 4.81
C TYR A 548 9.67 -15.00 6.19
N ARG A 549 8.94 -15.94 6.81
CA ARG A 549 9.18 -16.40 8.21
C ARG A 549 9.20 -15.23 9.20
N MET A 550 8.11 -14.47 9.20
CA MET A 550 7.94 -13.31 10.09
C MET A 550 7.85 -13.75 11.54
N ARG A 551 8.57 -13.04 12.42
CA ARG A 551 8.36 -13.07 13.86
C ARG A 551 7.34 -12.02 14.26
N SER A 552 7.58 -10.76 13.90
CA SER A 552 6.66 -9.66 14.19
C SER A 552 6.57 -8.73 12.99
N ALA A 553 5.41 -8.16 12.71
CA ALA A 553 5.21 -7.27 11.57
C ALA A 553 4.10 -6.26 11.86
N LEU A 554 4.33 -5.01 11.48
CA LEU A 554 3.43 -3.89 11.67
C LEU A 554 3.13 -3.23 10.32
N ASN A 555 1.84 -3.07 10.00
CA ASN A 555 1.44 -2.22 8.88
C ASN A 555 1.69 -0.75 9.24
N LEU A 556 2.25 0.02 8.32
CA LEU A 556 2.49 1.46 8.42
C LEU A 556 1.48 2.22 7.56
N ASP A 557 1.66 3.53 7.39
CA ASP A 557 0.82 4.29 6.49
C ASP A 557 0.92 3.74 5.06
N GLY A 558 -0.19 3.73 4.33
CA GLY A 558 -0.32 3.09 3.03
C GLY A 558 -0.88 4.04 1.97
N GLY A 559 -1.55 3.47 0.97
CA GLY A 559 -2.17 4.27 -0.08
C GLY A 559 -1.15 5.10 -0.85
N GLY A 560 -1.45 6.38 -1.08
CA GLY A 560 -0.56 7.28 -1.82
C GLY A 560 0.76 7.57 -1.11
N SER A 561 0.87 7.28 0.20
CA SER A 561 2.09 7.45 0.97
C SER A 561 3.13 6.36 0.67
N THR A 562 2.70 5.18 0.21
CA THR A 562 3.59 4.04 -0.06
C THR A 562 4.65 4.39 -1.10
N THR A 563 5.89 4.47 -0.61
CA THR A 563 7.05 4.83 -1.43
C THR A 563 8.24 3.98 -1.01
N PHE A 564 8.94 3.41 -1.98
CA PHE A 564 10.16 2.61 -1.80
C PHE A 564 11.31 3.27 -2.55
N TYR A 565 12.19 3.92 -1.79
CA TYR A 565 13.37 4.60 -2.31
C TYR A 565 14.61 3.75 -2.06
N LEU A 566 15.44 3.54 -3.07
CA LEU A 566 16.72 2.85 -2.98
C LEU A 566 17.72 3.49 -3.96
N GLU A 567 18.93 3.80 -3.48
CA GLU A 567 20.07 4.28 -4.31
C GLU A 567 19.70 5.45 -5.24
N GLY A 568 18.99 6.47 -4.71
CA GLY A 568 18.62 7.65 -5.49
C GLY A 568 17.32 7.54 -6.28
N LYS A 569 16.67 6.37 -6.30
CA LYS A 569 15.53 6.07 -7.16
C LYS A 569 14.33 5.60 -6.37
N ILE A 570 13.14 5.99 -6.82
CA ILE A 570 11.89 5.35 -6.40
C ILE A 570 11.71 4.11 -7.29
N LEU A 571 11.56 2.94 -6.67
CA LEU A 571 11.47 1.66 -7.39
C LEU A 571 10.03 1.19 -7.60
N ASN A 572 9.08 1.68 -6.78
CA ASN A 572 7.67 1.38 -6.90
C ASN A 572 6.93 2.43 -7.75
N LEU A 573 5.65 2.22 -8.01
CA LEU A 573 4.77 3.20 -8.68
C LEU A 573 3.79 3.83 -7.67
N PRO A 574 4.11 5.01 -7.10
CA PRO A 574 3.21 5.72 -6.19
C PRO A 574 1.80 5.87 -6.76
N SER A 575 0.79 5.62 -5.93
CA SER A 575 -0.59 5.45 -6.40
C SER A 575 -1.30 6.75 -6.75
N ASP A 576 -0.85 7.88 -6.19
CA ASP A 576 -1.48 9.18 -6.45
C ASP A 576 -1.18 9.65 -7.88
N LEU A 577 -2.15 10.31 -8.51
CA LEU A 577 -2.05 10.76 -9.91
C LEU A 577 -0.89 11.73 -10.15
N LEU A 578 -0.54 12.54 -9.15
CA LEU A 578 0.56 13.51 -9.21
C LEU A 578 1.92 12.90 -8.83
N GLY A 579 1.98 11.58 -8.63
CA GLY A 579 3.17 10.84 -8.24
C GLY A 579 3.32 10.72 -6.73
N GLU A 580 4.57 10.76 -6.26
CA GLU A 580 4.91 10.59 -4.85
C GLU A 580 4.22 11.63 -3.94
N ARG A 581 3.50 11.13 -2.93
CA ARG A 581 2.85 11.95 -1.91
C ARG A 581 3.86 12.50 -0.90
N LYS A 582 3.60 13.70 -0.40
CA LYS A 582 4.32 14.24 0.77
C LYS A 582 3.81 13.59 2.05
N VAL A 583 4.73 13.08 2.86
CA VAL A 583 4.48 12.40 4.14
C VAL A 583 5.10 13.18 5.31
N SER A 584 4.67 12.92 6.54
CA SER A 584 5.20 13.61 7.74
C SER A 584 6.53 13.04 8.22
N SER A 585 6.75 11.74 8.04
CA SER A 585 7.93 11.04 8.54
C SER A 585 8.28 9.83 7.68
N VAL A 586 9.55 9.44 7.74
CA VAL A 586 10.13 8.32 6.98
C VAL A 586 11.08 7.51 7.84
N ILE A 587 11.18 6.22 7.54
CA ILE A 587 12.24 5.35 8.05
C ILE A 587 13.35 5.35 7.01
N LEU A 588 14.58 5.57 7.46
CA LEU A 588 15.79 5.66 6.65
C LEU A 588 16.78 4.57 7.04
N LEU A 589 17.52 4.10 6.05
CA LEU A 589 18.76 3.36 6.26
C LEU A 589 19.91 4.21 5.71
N CYS A 590 20.74 4.75 6.60
CA CYS A 590 21.87 5.62 6.28
C CYS A 590 23.21 4.86 6.41
N PRO A 591 24.22 5.14 5.57
CA PRO A 591 25.61 4.66 5.78
C PRO A 591 26.27 5.14 7.08
#